data_AF-G2GF04-F1
#
_entry.id   AF-G2GF04-F1
#
_cell.length_a   1.000
_cell.length_b   1.000
_cell.length_c   1.000
_cell.angle_alpha   90.00
_cell.angle_beta   90.00
_cell.angle_gamma   90.00
#
_symmetry.space_group_name_H-M   'P 1'
#
loop_
_entity.id
_entity.type
_entity.pdbx_description
1 polymer ?
#
loop_
_entity_poly.entity_id
_entity_poly.type
_entity_poly.pdbx_seq_one_letter_code
_entity_poly.pdbx_strand_id
1 'polypeptide(L)'
;MNRSLTRNIFRAARGIPDVDAPFAHLVEVEHVFSREAFADAPAPWSPGDDFAEVMGGVWLRSNSDGTQTAVVAGVGPKQLPAADGGDWTDEEVWTVTTADADVFAWLDDKPHRVTWALGRSDVVIERESYVGHPHEAVSDYWYGFYLRHWFTPERRTDGRYGVTLACAPNDSWFSGPWPLADASSRLLASFGGRANVRTVEVPDASDQRVPHGVSLMQRLSHL
;
A
#
# COMPACT_ATOMS: atom_id res chain seq x y z
N MET A 1 3.93 -16.80 18.49
CA MET A 1 4.88 -16.66 17.36
C MET A 1 5.90 -17.79 17.42
N ASN A 2 6.13 -18.53 16.34
CA ASN A 2 7.00 -19.72 16.34
C ASN A 2 8.48 -19.29 16.37
N ARG A 3 9.23 -19.58 17.45
CA ARG A 3 10.62 -19.12 17.68
C ARG A 3 11.59 -19.40 16.52
N SER A 4 11.32 -20.42 15.71
CA SER A 4 12.10 -20.76 14.51
C SER A 4 11.92 -19.77 13.36
N LEU A 5 10.73 -19.18 13.22
CA LEU A 5 10.34 -18.29 12.12
C LEU A 5 11.00 -16.93 12.29
N THR A 6 10.84 -16.35 13.49
CA THR A 6 11.47 -15.13 13.95
C THR A 6 12.98 -15.14 13.69
N ARG A 7 13.68 -16.22 14.07
CA ARG A 7 15.13 -16.35 13.86
C ARG A 7 15.54 -16.35 12.37
N ASN A 8 14.75 -16.96 11.49
CA ASN A 8 15.08 -17.03 10.06
C ASN A 8 14.78 -15.72 9.35
N ILE A 9 13.69 -15.02 9.71
CA ILE A 9 13.39 -13.66 9.25
C ILE A 9 14.51 -12.70 9.68
N PHE A 10 14.89 -12.72 10.96
CA PHE A 10 16.02 -11.93 11.48
C PHE A 10 17.35 -12.24 10.76
N ARG A 11 17.57 -13.50 10.34
CA ARG A 11 18.79 -13.87 9.63
C ARG A 11 18.80 -13.35 8.18
N ALA A 12 17.66 -13.41 7.50
CA ALA A 12 17.52 -12.90 6.14
C ALA A 12 17.62 -11.37 6.09
N ALA A 13 17.08 -10.70 7.09
CA ALA A 13 17.09 -9.24 7.14
C ALA A 13 18.44 -8.61 7.49
N ARG A 14 19.34 -9.36 8.15
CA ARG A 14 20.73 -8.93 8.37
C ARG A 14 21.56 -8.80 7.08
N GLY A 15 21.05 -9.30 5.95
CA GLY A 15 21.65 -9.12 4.64
C GLY A 15 21.09 -7.93 3.86
N ILE A 16 20.20 -7.13 4.45
CA ILE A 16 19.60 -5.97 3.78
C ILE A 16 20.57 -4.78 3.90
N PRO A 17 20.91 -4.11 2.79
CA PRO A 17 21.71 -2.90 2.79
C PRO A 17 21.07 -1.81 3.64
N ASP A 18 21.90 -0.94 4.19
CA ASP A 18 21.43 0.33 4.75
C ASP A 18 20.70 1.13 3.66
N VAL A 19 19.80 2.02 4.08
CA VAL A 19 18.85 2.72 3.19
C VAL A 19 19.52 3.45 2.01
N ASP A 20 20.81 3.77 2.13
CA ASP A 20 21.60 4.51 1.14
C ASP A 20 22.68 3.66 0.44
N ALA A 21 22.76 2.35 0.68
CA ALA A 21 23.79 1.51 0.07
C ALA A 21 23.34 1.00 -1.33
N PRO A 22 24.19 1.14 -2.36
CA PRO A 22 23.84 0.72 -3.73
C PRO A 22 23.65 -0.79 -3.81
N PHE A 23 22.63 -1.25 -4.54
CA PHE A 23 22.35 -2.67 -4.82
C PHE A 23 22.17 -2.87 -6.34
N ALA A 24 22.43 -4.06 -6.87
CA ALA A 24 22.26 -4.36 -8.31
C ALA A 24 21.12 -5.36 -8.61
N HIS A 25 20.73 -6.14 -7.60
CA HIS A 25 19.76 -7.22 -7.76
C HIS A 25 18.79 -7.24 -6.58
N LEU A 26 17.51 -7.47 -6.88
CA LEU A 26 16.49 -7.75 -5.90
C LEU A 26 16.06 -9.20 -5.99
N VAL A 27 15.90 -9.81 -4.83
CA VAL A 27 15.13 -11.04 -4.66
C VAL A 27 13.79 -10.63 -4.09
N GLU A 28 12.72 -10.96 -4.80
CA GLU A 28 11.36 -10.72 -4.35
C GLU A 28 10.66 -12.06 -4.06
N VAL A 29 9.94 -12.08 -2.95
CA VAL A 29 9.02 -13.16 -2.59
C VAL A 29 7.61 -12.59 -2.62
N GLU A 30 6.88 -12.93 -3.68
CA GLU A 30 5.47 -12.62 -3.80
C GLU A 30 4.66 -13.66 -3.01
N HIS A 31 3.90 -13.17 -2.06
CA HIS A 31 3.00 -13.97 -1.24
C HIS A 31 1.60 -13.79 -1.83
N VAL A 32 0.97 -14.85 -2.30
CA VAL A 32 -0.42 -14.80 -2.79
C VAL A 32 -1.29 -15.60 -1.84
N PHE A 33 -2.28 -14.93 -1.26
CA PHE A 33 -3.23 -15.53 -0.33
C PHE A 33 -4.37 -16.22 -1.11
N SER A 34 -4.96 -17.25 -0.52
CA SER A 34 -6.17 -17.86 -1.09
C SER A 34 -7.35 -16.90 -0.96
N ARG A 35 -8.43 -17.14 -1.71
CA ARG A 35 -9.64 -16.30 -1.60
C ARG A 35 -10.29 -16.41 -0.23
N GLU A 36 -10.15 -17.57 0.40
CA GLU A 36 -10.71 -17.90 1.71
C GLU A 36 -9.93 -17.27 2.86
N ALA A 37 -8.67 -16.89 2.63
CA ALA A 37 -7.78 -16.32 3.66
C ALA A 37 -8.30 -15.01 4.25
N PHE A 38 -9.13 -14.28 3.48
CA PHE A 38 -9.75 -13.01 3.87
C PHE A 38 -11.25 -13.03 3.59
N ALA A 39 -11.90 -14.19 3.77
CA ALA A 39 -13.34 -14.33 3.53
C ALA A 39 -14.20 -13.46 4.48
N ASP A 40 -13.63 -13.05 5.61
CA ASP A 40 -14.22 -12.13 6.59
C ASP A 40 -13.91 -10.66 6.30
N ALA A 41 -13.07 -10.35 5.31
CA ALA A 41 -12.82 -8.98 4.90
C ALA A 41 -14.09 -8.37 4.28
N PRO A 42 -14.47 -7.13 4.64
CA PRO A 42 -15.56 -6.43 3.98
C PRO A 42 -15.34 -6.33 2.48
N ALA A 43 -16.43 -6.35 1.72
CA ALA A 43 -16.35 -6.14 0.28
C ALA A 43 -15.71 -4.76 0.01
N PRO A 44 -14.74 -4.68 -0.93
CA PRO A 44 -14.17 -3.41 -1.30
C PRO A 44 -15.27 -2.49 -1.85
N TRP A 45 -15.27 -1.25 -1.40
CA TRP A 45 -16.17 -0.22 -1.88
C TRP A 45 -15.55 0.54 -3.05
N SER A 46 -16.38 0.95 -4.01
CA SER A 46 -16.01 1.84 -5.12
C SER A 46 -17.12 2.87 -5.32
N PRO A 47 -16.81 4.12 -5.75
CA PRO A 47 -17.81 5.10 -6.13
C PRO A 47 -18.62 4.72 -7.37
N GLY A 48 -18.11 3.80 -8.20
CA GLY A 48 -18.75 3.34 -9.44
C GLY A 48 -17.84 2.43 -10.27
N ASP A 49 -18.38 1.83 -11.34
CA ASP A 49 -17.63 0.94 -12.25
C ASP A 49 -16.73 1.70 -13.23
N ASP A 50 -17.00 2.98 -13.44
CA ASP A 50 -16.26 3.92 -14.30
C ASP A 50 -15.09 4.59 -13.58
N PHE A 51 -14.91 4.31 -12.30
CA PHE A 51 -13.83 4.80 -11.46
C PHE A 51 -12.67 3.80 -11.39
N ALA A 52 -11.46 4.30 -11.62
CA ALA A 52 -10.22 3.54 -11.42
C ALA A 52 -9.63 3.88 -10.04
N GLU A 53 -9.44 2.86 -9.19
CA GLU A 53 -8.71 3.03 -7.93
C GLU A 53 -7.23 3.26 -8.23
N VAL A 54 -6.68 4.39 -7.77
CA VAL A 54 -5.26 4.75 -7.96
C VAL A 54 -4.42 4.55 -6.70
N MET A 55 -5.07 4.58 -5.54
CA MET A 55 -4.49 4.27 -4.23
C MET A 55 -5.65 3.83 -3.33
N GLY A 56 -5.38 3.02 -2.30
CA GLY A 56 -6.41 2.61 -1.34
C GLY A 56 -7.19 3.80 -0.77
N GLY A 57 -8.48 3.90 -1.13
CA GLY A 57 -9.33 5.02 -0.74
C GLY A 57 -9.35 6.20 -1.71
N VAL A 58 -8.80 6.06 -2.92
CA VAL A 58 -8.69 7.11 -3.94
C VAL A 58 -9.08 6.56 -5.31
N TRP A 59 -10.05 7.19 -5.94
CA TRP A 59 -10.52 6.81 -7.27
C TRP A 59 -10.54 7.99 -8.22
N LEU A 60 -10.21 7.75 -9.48
CA LEU A 60 -10.24 8.73 -10.56
C LEU A 60 -11.13 8.27 -11.71
N ARG A 61 -11.82 9.23 -12.33
CA ARG A 61 -12.57 9.05 -13.56
C ARG A 61 -12.37 10.24 -14.48
N SER A 62 -12.16 9.96 -15.77
CA SER A 62 -12.25 10.98 -16.83
C SER A 62 -13.68 11.08 -17.34
N ASN A 63 -14.25 12.29 -17.33
CA ASN A 63 -15.62 12.56 -17.78
C ASN A 63 -15.64 12.87 -19.29
N SER A 64 -16.79 12.67 -19.93
CA SER A 64 -16.95 12.91 -21.38
C SER A 64 -16.96 14.39 -21.77
N ASP A 65 -17.16 15.29 -20.80
CA ASP A 65 -17.21 16.74 -21.00
C ASP A 65 -15.83 17.43 -20.89
N GLY A 66 -14.75 16.64 -20.77
CA GLY A 66 -13.39 17.14 -20.65
C GLY A 66 -12.97 17.44 -19.20
N THR A 67 -13.81 17.16 -18.21
CA THR A 67 -13.46 17.23 -16.79
C THR A 67 -12.93 15.89 -16.28
N GLN A 68 -12.33 15.90 -15.08
CA GLN A 68 -12.02 14.70 -14.30
C GLN A 68 -12.72 14.79 -12.95
N THR A 69 -13.05 13.62 -12.38
CA THR A 69 -13.59 13.48 -11.03
C THR A 69 -12.69 12.59 -10.20
N ALA A 70 -12.33 13.05 -9.01
CA ALA A 70 -11.65 12.27 -7.98
C ALA A 70 -12.60 12.04 -6.81
N VAL A 71 -12.65 10.81 -6.30
CA VAL A 71 -13.27 10.50 -5.01
C VAL A 71 -12.18 10.09 -4.05
N VAL A 72 -12.08 10.76 -2.90
CA VAL A 72 -11.07 10.51 -1.89
C VAL A 72 -11.75 10.29 -0.55
N ALA A 73 -11.57 9.10 0.02
CA ALA A 73 -12.14 8.72 1.30
C ALA A 73 -11.16 8.97 2.45
N GLY A 74 -11.68 9.41 3.60
CA GLY A 74 -10.87 9.74 4.78
C GLY A 74 -10.05 11.01 4.58
N VAL A 75 -10.60 12.00 3.87
CA VAL A 75 -10.03 13.35 3.80
C VAL A 75 -10.33 14.04 5.11
N GLY A 76 -9.29 14.37 5.86
CA GLY A 76 -9.38 14.89 7.21
C GLY A 76 -8.01 14.83 7.87
N PRO A 77 -7.83 15.38 9.08
CA PRO A 77 -6.53 15.47 9.71
C PRO A 77 -6.01 14.08 10.12
N LYS A 78 -5.23 13.44 9.24
CA LYS A 78 -4.49 12.21 9.57
C LYS A 78 -3.26 12.49 10.45
N GLN A 79 -2.80 13.74 10.53
CA GLN A 79 -1.68 14.19 11.36
C GLN A 79 -1.95 15.62 11.87
N LEU A 80 -1.56 15.91 13.11
CA LEU A 80 -1.72 17.21 13.77
C LEU A 80 -0.86 18.33 13.13
N PRO A 81 -1.36 19.58 13.00
CA PRO A 81 -2.71 20.00 12.58
C PRO A 81 -2.96 19.65 11.10
N ALA A 82 -4.18 19.89 10.58
CA ALA A 82 -4.47 19.73 9.16
C ALA A 82 -3.35 20.38 8.31
N ALA A 83 -2.96 19.77 7.18
CA ALA A 83 -1.78 20.20 6.42
C ALA A 83 -1.86 21.66 5.90
N ASP A 84 -3.02 22.29 6.03
CA ASP A 84 -3.34 23.69 5.75
C ASP A 84 -3.43 24.59 7.00
N GLY A 85 -3.18 24.05 8.20
CA GLY A 85 -3.29 24.75 9.49
C GLY A 85 -4.72 25.01 9.96
N GLY A 86 -5.72 24.38 9.32
CA GLY A 86 -7.14 24.52 9.68
C GLY A 86 -7.54 23.86 10.99
N ASP A 87 -8.75 24.18 11.44
CA ASP A 87 -9.39 23.52 12.58
C ASP A 87 -9.59 22.02 12.31
N TRP A 88 -9.55 21.21 13.37
CA TRP A 88 -9.84 19.78 13.28
C TRP A 88 -11.27 19.56 12.78
N THR A 89 -11.40 18.86 11.64
CA THR A 89 -12.68 18.37 11.14
C THR A 89 -12.72 16.85 11.27
N ASP A 90 -13.92 16.29 11.34
CA ASP A 90 -14.12 14.86 11.18
C ASP A 90 -13.61 14.41 9.79
N GLU A 91 -13.29 13.12 9.65
CA GLU A 91 -12.97 12.56 8.34
C GLU A 91 -14.19 12.66 7.41
N GLU A 92 -13.92 12.99 6.15
CA GLU A 92 -14.91 13.16 5.09
C GLU A 92 -14.55 12.28 3.89
N VAL A 93 -15.54 12.04 3.03
CA VAL A 93 -15.35 11.59 1.65
C VAL A 93 -15.54 12.78 0.75
N TRP A 94 -14.54 13.11 -0.07
CA TRP A 94 -14.60 14.24 -0.99
C TRP A 94 -14.75 13.72 -2.42
N THR A 95 -15.75 14.25 -3.13
CA THR A 95 -15.90 14.10 -4.57
C THR A 95 -15.54 15.43 -5.22
N VAL A 96 -14.40 15.47 -5.90
CA VAL A 96 -13.83 16.67 -6.50
C VAL A 96 -13.91 16.57 -8.02
N THR A 97 -14.47 17.57 -8.69
CA THR A 97 -14.56 17.63 -10.16
C THR A 97 -13.95 18.93 -10.69
N THR A 98 -13.12 18.81 -11.73
CA THR A 98 -12.47 19.96 -12.38
C THR A 98 -12.06 19.67 -13.82
N ALA A 99 -11.92 20.71 -14.64
CA ALA A 99 -11.31 20.63 -15.97
C ALA A 99 -9.76 20.63 -15.93
N ASP A 100 -9.16 21.03 -14.80
CA ASP A 100 -7.71 21.08 -14.61
C ASP A 100 -7.20 19.77 -13.98
N ALA A 101 -6.66 18.88 -14.82
CA ALA A 101 -6.13 17.58 -14.38
C ALA A 101 -4.94 17.70 -13.39
N ASP A 102 -4.24 18.84 -13.37
CA ASP A 102 -3.11 19.04 -12.46
C ASP A 102 -3.54 19.11 -10.99
N VAL A 103 -4.83 19.36 -10.72
CA VAL A 103 -5.42 19.28 -9.37
C VAL A 103 -5.31 17.86 -8.81
N PHE A 104 -5.32 16.83 -9.66
CA PHE A 104 -5.23 15.42 -9.27
C PHE A 104 -3.84 14.84 -9.41
N ALA A 105 -2.85 15.67 -9.76
CA ALA A 105 -1.47 15.23 -9.82
C ALA A 105 -1.04 14.67 -8.47
N TRP A 106 -0.42 13.48 -8.49
CA TRP A 106 0.16 12.81 -7.32
C TRP A 106 -0.84 12.22 -6.33
N LEU A 107 -2.13 12.08 -6.66
CA LEU A 107 -3.10 11.45 -5.75
C LEU A 107 -2.84 9.95 -5.50
N ASP A 108 -2.07 9.32 -6.38
CA ASP A 108 -1.58 7.94 -6.27
C ASP A 108 -0.51 7.73 -5.19
N ASP A 109 0.22 8.78 -4.80
CA ASP A 109 1.23 8.78 -3.73
C ASP A 109 0.81 9.62 -2.51
N LYS A 110 0.07 10.72 -2.76
CA LYS A 110 -0.21 11.78 -1.79
C LYS A 110 -1.69 12.17 -1.82
N PRO A 111 -2.59 11.31 -1.31
CA PRO A 111 -4.04 11.53 -1.35
C PRO A 111 -4.48 12.80 -0.63
N HIS A 112 -3.75 13.21 0.41
CA HIS A 112 -4.00 14.45 1.13
C HIS A 112 -3.87 15.71 0.26
N ARG A 113 -3.24 15.64 -0.93
CA ARG A 113 -3.14 16.78 -1.85
C ARG A 113 -4.46 17.17 -2.50
N VAL A 114 -5.50 16.36 -2.36
CA VAL A 114 -6.86 16.74 -2.77
C VAL A 114 -7.32 18.05 -2.11
N THR A 115 -6.78 18.40 -0.93
CA THR A 115 -7.05 19.67 -0.25
C THR A 115 -6.54 20.90 -0.99
N TRP A 116 -5.61 20.75 -1.95
CA TRP A 116 -5.18 21.85 -2.82
C TRP A 116 -6.30 22.36 -3.74
N ALA A 117 -7.37 21.60 -3.87
CA ALA A 117 -8.58 22.01 -4.58
C ALA A 117 -9.41 23.04 -3.78
N LEU A 118 -9.16 23.21 -2.46
CA LEU A 118 -9.86 24.18 -1.63
C LEU A 118 -9.65 25.61 -2.11
N GLY A 119 -10.73 26.39 -2.17
CA GLY A 119 -10.69 27.80 -2.55
C GLY A 119 -10.48 28.07 -4.04
N ARG A 120 -10.30 27.03 -4.86
CA ARG A 120 -10.26 27.15 -6.33
C ARG A 120 -11.66 27.37 -6.89
N SER A 121 -11.83 28.38 -7.73
CA SER A 121 -13.14 28.72 -8.32
C SER A 121 -13.54 27.83 -9.49
N ASP A 122 -12.58 27.09 -10.06
CA ASP A 122 -12.76 26.15 -11.18
C ASP A 122 -13.04 24.70 -10.74
N VAL A 123 -13.16 24.47 -9.42
CA VAL A 123 -13.35 23.15 -8.83
C VAL A 123 -14.72 23.07 -8.16
N VAL A 124 -15.41 21.95 -8.36
CA VAL A 124 -16.59 21.56 -7.57
C VAL A 124 -16.18 20.52 -6.54
N ILE A 125 -16.51 20.74 -5.26
CA ILE A 125 -16.24 19.80 -4.16
C ILE A 125 -17.56 19.45 -3.49
N GLU A 126 -17.92 18.17 -3.55
CA GLU A 126 -19.00 17.57 -2.76
C GLU A 126 -18.38 16.80 -1.60
N ARG A 127 -19.03 16.85 -0.42
CA ARG A 127 -18.51 16.24 0.81
C ARG A 127 -19.56 15.39 1.48
N GLU A 128 -19.15 14.22 1.93
CA GLU A 128 -19.97 13.29 2.68
C GLU A 128 -19.26 12.88 3.97
N SER A 129 -20.02 12.49 4.99
CA SER A 129 -19.43 12.02 6.25
C SER A 129 -18.72 10.68 6.03
N TYR A 130 -17.52 10.53 6.61
CA TYR A 130 -16.83 9.25 6.62
C TYR A 130 -17.42 8.27 7.64
N VAL A 131 -18.01 8.78 8.72
CA VAL A 131 -18.59 7.94 9.78
C VAL A 131 -19.80 7.18 9.24
N GLY A 132 -19.75 5.85 9.33
CA GLY A 132 -20.76 4.94 8.76
C GLY A 132 -20.62 4.72 7.26
N HIS A 133 -19.62 5.33 6.60
CA HIS A 133 -19.39 5.11 5.18
C HIS A 133 -18.86 3.68 4.93
N PRO A 134 -19.26 2.98 3.86
CA PRO A 134 -18.80 1.60 3.61
C PRO A 134 -17.28 1.44 3.57
N HIS A 135 -16.56 2.48 3.15
CA HIS A 135 -15.09 2.51 3.15
C HIS A 135 -14.48 2.52 4.56
N GLU A 136 -15.15 3.08 5.57
CA GLU A 136 -14.70 3.07 6.97
C GLU A 136 -14.48 1.63 7.45
N ALA A 137 -15.47 0.75 7.24
CA ALA A 137 -15.38 -0.66 7.62
C ALA A 137 -14.23 -1.40 6.92
N VAL A 138 -13.98 -1.09 5.63
CA VAL A 138 -12.85 -1.65 4.88
C VAL A 138 -11.53 -1.18 5.49
N SER A 139 -11.41 0.13 5.76
CA SER A 139 -10.21 0.74 6.33
C SER A 139 -9.90 0.18 7.73
N ASP A 140 -10.92 0.10 8.58
CA ASP A 140 -10.82 -0.43 9.95
C ASP A 140 -10.41 -1.90 9.97
N TYR A 141 -10.98 -2.71 9.08
CA TYR A 141 -10.60 -4.12 8.96
C TYR A 141 -9.11 -4.27 8.65
N TRP A 142 -8.61 -3.56 7.63
CA TRP A 142 -7.21 -3.65 7.22
C TRP A 142 -6.27 -2.98 8.21
N TYR A 143 -6.69 -1.91 8.88
CA TYR A 143 -5.94 -1.30 9.98
C TYR A 143 -5.81 -2.26 11.17
N GLY A 144 -6.90 -2.90 11.58
CA GLY A 144 -6.90 -3.91 12.62
C GLY A 144 -6.05 -5.14 12.25
N PHE A 145 -6.09 -5.56 10.98
CA PHE A 145 -5.22 -6.60 10.45
C PHE A 145 -3.74 -6.18 10.54
N TYR A 146 -3.41 -4.96 10.09
CA TYR A 146 -2.07 -4.40 10.18
C TYR A 146 -1.56 -4.32 11.62
N LEU A 147 -2.38 -3.88 12.58
CA LEU A 147 -1.96 -3.85 13.99
C LEU A 147 -1.64 -5.24 14.55
N ARG A 148 -2.31 -6.29 14.05
CA ARG A 148 -2.07 -7.68 14.47
C ARG A 148 -0.90 -8.34 13.75
N HIS A 149 -0.71 -8.03 12.46
CA HIS A 149 0.15 -8.79 11.56
C HIS A 149 1.31 -7.97 10.97
N TRP A 150 1.29 -6.64 11.14
CA TRP A 150 2.29 -5.66 10.71
C TRP A 150 2.49 -5.53 9.19
N PHE A 151 1.53 -6.00 8.41
CA PHE A 151 1.43 -5.77 6.97
C PHE A 151 -0.04 -5.66 6.55
N THR A 152 -0.30 -5.05 5.39
CA THR A 152 -1.59 -5.06 4.72
C THR A 152 -1.38 -5.66 3.33
N PRO A 153 -2.10 -6.74 2.95
CA PRO A 153 -1.97 -7.29 1.61
C PRO A 153 -2.69 -6.41 0.59
N GLU A 154 -2.11 -6.30 -0.60
CA GLU A 154 -2.66 -5.55 -1.72
C GLU A 154 -3.58 -6.44 -2.55
N ARG A 155 -4.67 -5.85 -3.05
CA ARG A 155 -5.59 -6.54 -3.95
C ARG A 155 -4.95 -6.65 -5.34
N ARG A 156 -5.04 -7.83 -5.94
CA ARG A 156 -4.54 -8.13 -7.28
C ARG A 156 -5.65 -8.00 -8.32
N THR A 157 -5.26 -7.86 -9.58
CA THR A 157 -6.17 -7.86 -10.74
C THR A 157 -6.96 -9.16 -10.89
N ASP A 158 -6.45 -10.29 -10.39
CA ASP A 158 -7.14 -11.59 -10.38
C ASP A 158 -8.15 -11.76 -9.20
N GLY A 159 -8.33 -10.69 -8.42
CA GLY A 159 -9.23 -10.63 -7.27
C GLY A 159 -8.70 -11.30 -6.00
N ARG A 160 -7.48 -11.85 -6.01
CA ARG A 160 -6.80 -12.34 -4.79
C ARG A 160 -6.06 -11.19 -4.12
N TYR A 161 -5.52 -11.48 -2.94
CA TYR A 161 -4.66 -10.57 -2.19
C TYR A 161 -3.22 -11.07 -2.21
N GLY A 162 -2.26 -10.16 -2.17
CA GLY A 162 -0.86 -10.52 -2.05
C GLY A 162 0.01 -9.50 -1.33
N VAL A 163 1.21 -9.90 -0.95
CA VAL A 163 2.23 -9.00 -0.40
C VAL A 163 3.59 -9.39 -0.97
N THR A 164 4.37 -8.40 -1.37
CA THR A 164 5.73 -8.63 -1.88
C THR A 164 6.74 -8.22 -0.82
N LEU A 165 7.53 -9.17 -0.36
CA LEU A 165 8.72 -8.91 0.46
C LEU A 165 9.94 -9.01 -0.43
N ALA A 166 10.92 -8.13 -0.26
CA ALA A 166 12.11 -8.13 -1.08
C ALA A 166 13.38 -8.03 -0.23
N CYS A 167 14.49 -8.56 -0.73
CA CYS A 167 15.81 -8.29 -0.18
C CYS A 167 16.80 -7.95 -1.31
N ALA A 168 17.74 -7.06 -0.99
CA ALA A 168 18.77 -6.59 -1.90
C ALA A 168 20.14 -7.10 -1.40
N PRO A 169 20.56 -8.34 -1.67
CA PRO A 169 21.78 -8.86 -1.06
C PRO A 169 23.02 -8.17 -1.64
N ASN A 170 23.71 -7.36 -0.85
CA ASN A 170 24.83 -6.58 -1.38
C ASN A 170 26.11 -7.36 -1.68
N ASP A 171 26.45 -8.50 -1.06
CA ASP A 171 27.78 -9.09 -1.35
C ASP A 171 28.03 -10.58 -1.05
N SER A 172 27.04 -11.42 -0.73
CA SER A 172 27.31 -12.87 -0.79
C SER A 172 26.08 -13.75 -1.00
N TRP A 173 26.13 -14.49 -2.11
CA TRP A 173 25.12 -15.41 -2.62
C TRP A 173 25.25 -16.85 -2.11
N PHE A 174 26.05 -17.12 -1.07
CA PHE A 174 26.43 -18.50 -0.70
C PHE A 174 25.26 -19.44 -0.30
N SER A 175 24.01 -18.95 -0.19
CA SER A 175 22.82 -19.79 0.04
C SER A 175 21.57 -19.43 -0.79
N GLY A 176 21.65 -18.49 -1.74
CA GLY A 176 20.55 -18.09 -2.62
C GLY A 176 19.32 -17.48 -1.91
N PRO A 177 18.21 -17.21 -2.64
CA PRO A 177 16.98 -16.61 -2.11
C PRO A 177 16.16 -17.55 -1.20
N TRP A 178 16.61 -18.80 -1.07
CA TRP A 178 15.93 -19.91 -0.43
C TRP A 178 15.63 -19.73 1.07
N PRO A 179 16.49 -19.11 1.89
CA PRO A 179 16.17 -18.89 3.31
C PRO A 179 15.05 -17.88 3.54
N LEU A 180 14.95 -16.85 2.69
CA LEU A 180 13.84 -15.89 2.71
C LEU A 180 12.55 -16.56 2.22
N ALA A 181 12.63 -17.27 1.10
CA ALA A 181 11.51 -18.03 0.55
C ALA A 181 10.96 -19.09 1.52
N ASP A 182 11.84 -19.85 2.21
CA ASP A 182 11.45 -20.86 3.21
C ASP A 182 10.88 -20.22 4.48
N ALA A 183 11.43 -19.08 4.93
CA ALA A 183 10.88 -18.33 6.06
C ALA A 183 9.48 -17.77 5.73
N SER A 184 9.31 -17.17 4.56
CA SER A 184 8.05 -16.67 4.02
C SER A 184 7.01 -17.78 3.84
N SER A 185 7.41 -18.94 3.34
CA SER A 185 6.52 -20.09 3.11
C SER A 185 5.86 -20.60 4.40
N ARG A 186 6.56 -20.52 5.55
CA ARG A 186 6.04 -20.96 6.84
C ARG A 186 5.07 -19.97 7.48
N LEU A 187 5.27 -18.67 7.25
CA LEU A 187 4.29 -17.63 7.62
C LEU A 187 3.00 -17.77 6.78
N LEU A 188 3.14 -18.17 5.51
CA LEU A 188 2.01 -18.31 4.58
C LEU A 188 1.18 -19.58 4.77
N ALA A 189 1.80 -20.66 5.23
CA ALA A 189 1.08 -21.90 5.52
C ALA A 189 -0.07 -21.68 6.53
N SER A 190 0.07 -20.73 7.47
CA SER A 190 -1.00 -20.41 8.42
C SER A 190 -2.16 -19.62 7.82
N PHE A 191 -1.99 -19.02 6.63
CA PHE A 191 -3.02 -18.27 5.90
C PHE A 191 -3.43 -18.96 4.59
N GLY A 192 -3.05 -20.22 4.38
CA GLY A 192 -3.36 -20.95 3.13
C GLY A 192 -2.71 -20.35 1.87
N GLY A 193 -1.69 -19.51 2.02
CA GLY A 193 -1.03 -18.80 0.93
C GLY A 193 0.07 -19.61 0.24
N ARG A 194 0.52 -19.13 -0.93
CA ARG A 194 1.68 -19.65 -1.67
C ARG A 194 2.74 -18.57 -1.83
N ALA A 195 4.00 -18.95 -1.75
CA ALA A 195 5.15 -18.07 -2.02
C ALA A 195 5.71 -18.34 -3.42
N ASN A 196 5.91 -17.30 -4.21
CA ASN A 196 6.66 -17.34 -5.46
C ASN A 196 7.93 -16.51 -5.30
N VAL A 197 9.07 -17.07 -5.70
CA VAL A 197 10.37 -16.38 -5.65
C VAL A 197 10.73 -15.93 -7.06
N ARG A 198 11.09 -14.65 -7.21
CA ARG A 198 11.61 -14.11 -8.46
C ARG A 198 12.84 -13.24 -8.20
N THR A 199 13.76 -13.26 -9.15
CA THR A 199 14.90 -12.34 -9.18
C THR A 199 14.57 -11.22 -10.15
N VAL A 200 14.73 -9.98 -9.71
CA VAL A 200 14.51 -8.79 -10.52
C VAL A 200 15.83 -8.04 -10.62
N GLU A 201 16.25 -7.79 -11.87
CA GLU A 201 17.33 -6.85 -12.15
C GLU A 201 16.75 -5.44 -12.12
N VAL A 202 17.40 -4.54 -11.39
CA VAL A 202 16.97 -3.14 -11.30
C VAL A 202 18.01 -2.28 -12.01
N PRO A 203 17.75 -1.89 -13.27
CA PRO A 203 18.59 -0.93 -13.95
C PRO A 203 18.67 0.37 -13.12
N ASP A 204 19.86 0.96 -13.00
CA ASP A 204 20.10 2.24 -12.32
C ASP A 204 19.79 2.26 -10.80
N ALA A 205 19.89 1.11 -10.14
CA ALA A 205 19.61 0.96 -8.70
C ALA A 205 20.51 1.78 -7.74
N SER A 206 21.59 2.39 -8.22
CA SER A 206 22.38 3.36 -7.42
C SER A 206 21.64 4.67 -7.15
N ASP A 207 20.63 4.99 -7.96
CA ASP A 207 19.95 6.30 -7.96
C ASP A 207 18.50 6.22 -7.45
N GLN A 208 18.05 5.03 -7.04
CA GLN A 208 16.66 4.78 -6.64
C GLN A 208 16.49 4.58 -5.13
N ARG A 209 15.31 4.99 -4.63
CA ARG A 209 14.87 4.70 -3.25
C ARG A 209 14.74 3.19 -3.06
N VAL A 210 15.04 2.71 -1.85
CA VAL A 210 14.81 1.33 -1.44
C VAL A 210 13.36 0.91 -1.75
N PRO A 211 13.13 -0.20 -2.47
CA PRO A 211 11.78 -0.66 -2.82
C PRO A 211 10.93 -0.94 -1.58
N HIS A 212 9.62 -0.70 -1.66
CA HIS A 212 8.70 -0.89 -0.53
C HIS A 212 8.80 -2.29 0.10
N GLY A 213 8.92 -3.34 -0.72
CA GLY A 213 9.08 -4.71 -0.24
C GLY A 213 10.36 -4.94 0.60
N VAL A 214 11.43 -4.18 0.34
CA VAL A 214 12.68 -4.22 1.13
C VAL A 214 12.51 -3.50 2.45
N SER A 215 11.92 -2.29 2.44
CA SER A 215 11.65 -1.52 3.67
C SER A 215 10.66 -2.25 4.60
N LEU A 216 9.63 -2.88 4.04
CA LEU A 216 8.67 -3.68 4.80
C LEU A 216 9.37 -4.89 5.46
N MET A 217 10.27 -5.56 4.74
CA MET A 217 11.04 -6.67 5.27
C MET A 217 11.99 -6.24 6.41
N GLN A 218 12.69 -5.11 6.27
CA GLN A 218 13.50 -4.54 7.35
C GLN A 218 12.65 -4.29 8.60
N ARG A 219 11.50 -3.62 8.46
CA ARG A 219 10.61 -3.31 9.58
C ARG A 219 10.15 -4.56 10.33
N LEU A 220 9.71 -5.58 9.59
CA LEU A 220 9.26 -6.86 10.16
C LEU A 220 10.39 -7.62 10.87
N SER A 221 11.65 -7.31 10.55
CA SER A 221 12.83 -7.92 11.14
C SER A 221 13.41 -7.18 12.34
N HIS A 222 12.76 -6.13 12.84
CA HIS A 222 13.16 -5.46 14.09
C HIS A 222 12.16 -5.72 15.23
N LEU A 223 11.13 -6.53 14.98
CA LEU A 223 10.09 -6.97 15.92
C LEU A 223 10.41 -8.36 16.49
#